data_AF-A0AAE1XL54-F1
#
_entry.id   AF-A0AAE1XL54-F1
#
_cell.length_a   1.000
_cell.length_b   1.000
_cell.length_c   1.000
_cell.angle_alpha   90.00
_cell.angle_beta   90.00
_cell.angle_gamma   90.00
#
_symmetry.space_group_name_H-M   'P 1'
#
loop_
_entity.id
_entity.type
_entity.pdbx_description
1 polymer ?
#
loop_
_entity_poly.entity_id
_entity_poly.type
_entity_poly.pdbx_seq_one_letter_code
_entity_poly.pdbx_strand_id
1 'polypeptide(L)'
;MIHTIPIFHFCPFHLKTDDLHHHLQVSTFATASGNHATLGNPTFHSYGRRAAVSAHRRNSNWWAVWSNNPTAVASTAVELESASNVVRKFYDGINRRDLASVEDLISLNCIYEDLVFPRPFIGRKAILEFFKQFMDSISSDLQFAIDDISEEDSCAVGVTWHLDWKGKPFPFSKGCSFYRLDVVNGQRQIVYGRDCVEPAIKPGETALVIIRGVTWLLQKFPSLADRSAGLFGLTSSINHRPVKYNIRRPFGEVALSHSRGRSMCPSIRMTMVDERPADTSIVVKPADILAYDLVQGADVRWSYILNKTAPQPPTAVLLHGILGSRKNWGTFARRLAKEFPKWQFLLVDLRCHGDSASLKKRGPHTVASAALDVLKLLGQLKLTPRVVVGHSFGGKVALSMVDQVAKPLARPVRVWVLDSTPGKVRAGADGDDHPAELISFLSTLPKEVSSKRDVMDALVQDGFSKDVAQWVVTNLRQNGVNGASSSNFSWVFNLEGIAEMYQSYEETNLWKLVEDVPRGVHINFLKAERSLHRWALEDLRRIHVAEEQAVEEGGGVEMHVLEDAGHWVHADNPDGLFRILSFSFQGF
;
A
#
# COMPACT_ATOMS: atom_id res chain seq x y z
N MET A 1 -12.08 -53.79 2.78
CA MET A 1 -12.85 -53.85 4.04
C MET A 1 -12.99 -52.41 4.51
N ILE A 2 -14.03 -51.68 4.09
CA ILE A 2 -15.38 -51.61 4.69
C ILE A 2 -15.39 -50.83 6.03
N HIS A 3 -16.08 -49.66 5.96
CA HIS A 3 -16.79 -48.94 7.04
C HIS A 3 -15.95 -48.19 8.10
N THR A 4 -16.33 -47.01 8.64
CA THR A 4 -17.58 -46.22 8.63
C THR A 4 -17.34 -44.83 9.20
N ILE A 5 -18.17 -43.86 8.80
CA ILE A 5 -18.47 -42.59 9.48
C ILE A 5 -19.24 -42.88 10.80
N PRO A 6 -19.23 -41.97 11.80
CA PRO A 6 -20.51 -41.40 12.20
C PRO A 6 -20.50 -39.87 12.41
N ILE A 7 -21.60 -39.26 11.95
CA ILE A 7 -22.13 -37.93 12.30
C ILE A 7 -23.25 -38.13 13.33
N PHE A 8 -23.63 -37.05 14.02
CA PHE A 8 -24.81 -36.78 14.88
C PHE A 8 -24.52 -36.84 16.41
N HIS A 9 -25.02 -35.96 17.29
CA HIS A 9 -26.18 -35.06 17.28
C HIS A 9 -26.05 -33.92 18.33
N PHE A 10 -26.77 -32.82 18.08
CA PHE A 10 -27.14 -31.69 18.96
C PHE A 10 -27.71 -32.04 20.36
N CYS A 11 -27.46 -31.19 21.38
CA CYS A 11 -28.46 -30.43 22.21
C CYS A 11 -27.85 -29.77 23.49
N PRO A 12 -28.53 -28.80 24.15
CA PRO A 12 -27.91 -27.59 24.72
C PRO A 12 -28.20 -27.34 26.23
N PHE A 13 -27.73 -26.18 26.72
CA PHE A 13 -28.07 -25.47 27.97
C PHE A 13 -27.70 -26.12 29.32
N HIS A 14 -26.90 -25.39 30.12
CA HIS A 14 -27.30 -25.03 31.49
C HIS A 14 -26.57 -23.77 32.02
N LEU A 15 -27.38 -22.77 32.36
CA LEU A 15 -27.05 -21.64 33.23
C LEU A 15 -26.73 -22.13 34.64
N LYS A 16 -25.74 -21.53 35.28
CA LYS A 16 -25.70 -21.35 36.73
C LYS A 16 -25.11 -19.98 37.08
N THR A 17 -26.02 -19.11 37.48
CA THR A 17 -25.81 -17.98 38.39
C THR A 17 -25.35 -18.49 39.75
N ASP A 18 -24.42 -17.80 40.39
CA ASP A 18 -24.41 -17.65 41.84
C ASP A 18 -23.82 -16.29 42.21
N ASP A 19 -24.65 -15.54 42.95
CA ASP A 19 -24.40 -14.24 43.56
C ASP A 19 -23.41 -14.32 44.72
N LEU A 20 -22.67 -13.24 44.97
CA LEU A 20 -22.29 -12.83 46.32
C LEU A 20 -22.12 -11.31 46.38
N HIS A 21 -23.19 -10.67 46.86
CA HIS A 21 -23.20 -9.31 47.38
C HIS A 21 -22.35 -9.21 48.66
N HIS A 22 -21.61 -8.10 48.82
CA HIS A 22 -21.67 -7.34 50.09
C HIS A 22 -21.17 -5.88 49.96
N HIS A 23 -22.01 -5.02 50.54
CA HIS A 23 -21.75 -3.71 51.15
C HIS A 23 -21.58 -2.43 50.32
N LEU A 24 -22.75 -1.78 50.17
CA LEU A 24 -23.01 -0.35 50.20
C LEU A 24 -22.22 0.42 51.28
N GLN A 25 -21.75 1.61 50.92
CA GLN A 25 -21.96 2.79 51.76
C GLN A 25 -22.35 4.00 50.90
N VAL A 26 -23.49 4.59 51.29
CA VAL A 26 -24.15 5.76 50.74
C VAL A 26 -23.57 7.01 51.39
N SER A 27 -23.36 8.07 50.60
CA SER A 27 -23.47 9.45 51.11
C SER A 27 -24.02 10.38 50.03
N THR A 28 -25.32 10.61 50.11
CA THR A 28 -26.02 11.77 49.54
C THR A 28 -25.85 12.98 50.46
N PHE A 29 -25.53 14.15 49.89
CA PHE A 29 -25.93 15.44 50.44
C PHE A 29 -26.60 16.27 49.36
N ALA A 30 -27.69 16.91 49.77
CA ALA A 30 -28.72 17.52 48.96
C ALA A 30 -28.56 19.05 48.85
N THR A 31 -29.04 19.56 47.70
CA THR A 31 -29.84 20.78 47.48
C THR A 31 -29.37 22.14 48.03
N ALA A 32 -29.27 23.11 47.11
CA ALA A 32 -29.86 24.43 47.32
C ALA A 32 -30.34 25.05 45.99
N SER A 33 -31.60 25.47 46.02
CA SER A 33 -32.44 26.07 44.98
C SER A 33 -32.24 27.58 44.84
N GLY A 34 -32.57 28.14 43.66
CA GLY A 34 -32.82 29.57 43.46
C GLY A 34 -33.79 29.81 42.30
N ASN A 35 -35.02 30.21 42.65
CA ASN A 35 -36.20 30.39 41.79
C ASN A 35 -36.14 31.63 40.88
N HIS A 36 -36.83 31.57 39.73
CA HIS A 36 -37.71 32.66 39.30
C HIS A 36 -38.90 32.13 38.49
N ALA A 37 -40.09 32.37 39.04
CA ALA A 37 -41.44 32.23 38.48
C ALA A 37 -41.73 33.40 37.50
N THR A 38 -42.76 33.51 36.64
CA THR A 38 -43.95 32.77 36.14
C THR A 38 -44.64 33.71 35.13
N LEU A 39 -45.42 33.16 34.18
CA LEU A 39 -46.57 33.72 33.40
C LEU A 39 -46.49 33.20 31.95
N GLY A 40 -47.44 32.56 31.29
CA GLY A 40 -48.83 32.18 31.53
C GLY A 40 -49.32 31.27 30.37
N ASN A 41 -50.32 30.43 30.68
CA ASN A 41 -51.01 29.35 29.95
C ASN A 41 -51.75 29.74 28.62
N PRO A 42 -52.50 28.85 27.90
CA PRO A 42 -52.47 27.36 27.80
C PRO A 42 -52.77 26.74 26.38
N THR A 43 -52.83 25.39 26.36
CA THR A 43 -53.55 24.42 25.47
C THR A 43 -52.68 23.74 24.38
N PHE A 44 -52.69 22.42 24.13
CA PHE A 44 -53.68 21.33 24.34
C PHE A 44 -52.99 19.98 24.70
N HIS A 45 -53.66 19.19 25.53
CA HIS A 45 -53.53 17.74 25.79
C HIS A 45 -54.83 17.08 25.23
N SER A 46 -55.01 15.81 24.84
CA SER A 46 -54.18 14.62 24.65
C SER A 46 -55.14 13.42 24.34
N TYR A 47 -54.65 12.37 23.67
CA TYR A 47 -55.00 10.93 23.80
C TYR A 47 -56.27 10.31 23.18
N GLY A 48 -56.09 9.05 22.70
CA GLY A 48 -57.10 8.00 22.87
C GLY A 48 -57.04 6.78 21.92
N ARG A 49 -56.52 5.65 22.40
CA ARG A 49 -56.53 4.29 21.77
C ARG A 49 -57.91 3.60 21.78
N ARG A 50 -58.10 2.61 20.87
CA ARG A 50 -58.62 1.19 21.05
C ARG A 50 -58.83 0.57 19.65
N ALA A 51 -58.21 -0.55 19.23
CA ALA A 51 -58.33 -1.97 19.62
C ALA A 51 -59.54 -2.74 19.01
N ALA A 52 -59.23 -3.52 17.94
CA ALA A 52 -59.62 -4.91 17.57
C ALA A 52 -61.10 -5.41 17.47
N VAL A 53 -61.39 -6.24 16.44
CA VAL A 53 -61.61 -7.73 16.50
C VAL A 53 -62.43 -8.30 15.28
N SER A 54 -61.94 -9.42 14.70
CA SER A 54 -62.61 -10.59 14.02
C SER A 54 -63.49 -10.40 12.74
N ALA A 55 -63.18 -10.95 11.55
CA ALA A 55 -63.06 -12.33 11.03
C ALA A 55 -64.39 -13.03 10.59
N HIS A 56 -64.53 -13.42 9.30
CA HIS A 56 -64.74 -14.81 8.81
C HIS A 56 -65.17 -14.95 7.31
N ARG A 57 -64.41 -15.80 6.59
CA ARG A 57 -64.78 -16.91 5.65
C ARG A 57 -65.47 -16.72 4.26
N ARG A 58 -64.81 -17.40 3.29
CA ARG A 58 -65.29 -18.41 2.28
C ARG A 58 -65.35 -18.04 0.78
N ASN A 59 -64.40 -18.64 0.05
CA ASN A 59 -64.53 -19.61 -1.05
C ASN A 59 -65.27 -19.28 -2.38
N SER A 60 -64.51 -19.54 -3.46
CA SER A 60 -64.84 -20.25 -4.71
C SER A 60 -65.69 -19.62 -5.82
N ASN A 61 -64.97 -19.20 -6.89
CA ASN A 61 -64.91 -19.85 -8.22
C ASN A 61 -66.09 -19.63 -9.22
N TRP A 62 -65.75 -19.59 -10.53
CA TRP A 62 -66.57 -19.86 -11.76
C TRP A 62 -67.11 -18.70 -12.68
N TRP A 63 -66.46 -18.58 -13.87
CA TRP A 63 -66.85 -18.20 -15.29
C TRP A 63 -67.70 -16.97 -15.71
N ALA A 64 -67.16 -16.28 -16.74
CA ALA A 64 -67.76 -15.99 -18.07
C ALA A 64 -68.22 -14.56 -18.50
N VAL A 65 -67.51 -14.06 -19.53
CA VAL A 65 -68.00 -13.70 -20.89
C VAL A 65 -68.60 -12.30 -21.18
N TRP A 66 -67.81 -11.53 -21.97
CA TRP A 66 -68.12 -10.64 -23.12
C TRP A 66 -69.07 -9.43 -22.89
N SER A 67 -68.94 -8.24 -23.49
CA SER A 67 -68.22 -7.76 -24.70
C SER A 67 -68.40 -6.24 -24.82
N ASN A 68 -67.58 -5.64 -25.70
CA ASN A 68 -67.74 -4.38 -26.45
C ASN A 68 -66.99 -3.13 -25.95
N ASN A 69 -65.78 -2.97 -26.51
CA ASN A 69 -65.20 -1.67 -26.83
C ASN A 69 -65.92 -1.06 -28.05
N PRO A 70 -65.90 0.28 -28.18
CA PRO A 70 -65.11 0.81 -29.28
C PRO A 70 -64.24 2.02 -28.92
N THR A 71 -62.98 1.94 -29.37
CA THR A 71 -62.11 3.02 -29.84
C THR A 71 -61.79 4.16 -28.85
N ALA A 72 -60.88 3.88 -27.93
CA ALA A 72 -59.85 4.86 -27.57
C ALA A 72 -58.58 4.50 -28.34
N VAL A 73 -57.98 5.48 -29.01
CA VAL A 73 -56.66 5.38 -29.62
C VAL A 73 -55.68 5.00 -28.52
N ALA A 74 -55.33 3.72 -28.43
CA ALA A 74 -54.26 3.28 -27.55
C ALA A 74 -52.99 3.87 -28.12
N SER A 75 -52.47 4.94 -27.50
CA SER A 75 -51.03 5.16 -27.54
C SER A 75 -50.44 3.83 -27.08
N THR A 76 -49.76 3.12 -27.97
CA THR A 76 -48.87 2.04 -27.56
C THR A 76 -47.85 2.71 -26.66
N ALA A 77 -48.13 2.74 -25.36
CA ALA A 77 -47.12 3.00 -24.36
C ALA A 77 -46.06 1.95 -24.65
N VAL A 78 -44.92 2.40 -25.18
CA VAL A 78 -43.75 1.54 -25.30
C VAL A 78 -43.53 1.02 -23.89
N GLU A 79 -43.81 -0.26 -23.65
CA GLU A 79 -43.53 -0.89 -22.36
C GLU A 79 -42.03 -0.77 -22.17
N LEU A 80 -41.64 0.21 -21.36
CA LEU A 80 -40.25 0.47 -21.04
C LEU A 80 -39.73 -0.77 -20.32
N GLU A 81 -38.64 -1.33 -20.85
CA GLU A 81 -37.97 -2.46 -20.23
C GLU A 81 -37.71 -2.19 -18.74
N SER A 82 -37.87 -3.22 -17.91
CA SER A 82 -37.61 -3.10 -16.48
C SER A 82 -36.14 -2.74 -16.22
N ALA A 83 -35.89 -2.02 -15.12
CA ALA A 83 -34.54 -1.64 -14.76
C ALA A 83 -33.63 -2.84 -14.53
N SER A 84 -34.16 -3.88 -13.86
CA SER A 84 -33.45 -5.15 -13.63
C SER A 84 -33.05 -5.83 -14.94
N ASN A 85 -33.91 -5.84 -15.96
CA ASN A 85 -33.59 -6.45 -17.25
C ASN A 85 -32.51 -5.69 -18.03
N VAL A 86 -32.52 -4.36 -17.99
CA VAL A 86 -31.42 -3.55 -18.57
C VAL A 86 -30.09 -3.89 -17.90
N VAL A 87 -30.07 -4.04 -16.57
CA VAL A 87 -28.86 -4.43 -15.83
C VAL A 87 -28.44 -5.87 -16.12
N ARG A 88 -29.38 -6.83 -16.24
CA ARG A 88 -29.05 -8.21 -16.67
C ARG A 88 -28.38 -8.23 -18.03
N LYS A 89 -28.95 -7.52 -19.02
CA LYS A 89 -28.36 -7.38 -20.37
C LYS A 89 -26.96 -6.75 -20.34
N PHE A 90 -26.73 -5.82 -19.42
CA PHE A 90 -25.41 -5.24 -19.19
C PHE A 90 -24.40 -6.32 -18.76
N TYR A 91 -24.68 -7.09 -17.70
CA TYR A 91 -23.81 -8.20 -17.27
C TYR A 91 -23.64 -9.26 -18.36
N ASP A 92 -24.71 -9.62 -19.08
CA ASP A 92 -24.65 -10.58 -20.18
C ASP A 92 -23.77 -10.10 -21.33
N GLY A 93 -23.81 -8.81 -21.66
CA GLY A 93 -22.94 -8.20 -22.66
C GLY A 93 -21.47 -8.21 -22.24
N ILE A 94 -21.17 -7.92 -20.96
CA ILE A 94 -19.82 -8.03 -20.41
C ILE A 94 -19.32 -9.49 -20.43
N ASN A 95 -20.13 -10.45 -19.97
CA ASN A 95 -19.76 -11.87 -19.95
C ASN A 95 -19.53 -12.43 -21.37
N ARG A 96 -20.32 -11.99 -22.35
CA ARG A 96 -20.15 -12.36 -23.78
C ARG A 96 -19.04 -11.58 -24.49
N ARG A 97 -18.41 -10.61 -23.81
CA ARG A 97 -17.41 -9.69 -24.36
C ARG A 97 -17.91 -8.89 -25.57
N ASP A 98 -19.19 -8.53 -25.54
CA ASP A 98 -19.89 -7.83 -26.62
C ASP A 98 -20.26 -6.41 -26.17
N LEU A 99 -19.28 -5.49 -26.21
CA LEU A 99 -19.49 -4.09 -25.82
C LEU A 99 -20.47 -3.35 -26.72
N ALA A 100 -20.64 -3.79 -27.98
CA ALA A 100 -21.62 -3.20 -28.88
C ALA A 100 -23.05 -3.40 -28.34
N SER A 101 -23.33 -4.56 -27.75
CA SER A 101 -24.63 -4.81 -27.08
C SER A 101 -24.83 -4.02 -25.78
N VAL A 102 -23.75 -3.53 -25.18
CA VAL A 102 -23.75 -2.80 -23.89
C VAL A 102 -23.83 -1.28 -24.10
N GLU A 103 -23.32 -0.78 -25.23
CA GLU A 103 -23.14 0.65 -25.49
C GLU A 103 -24.41 1.49 -25.25
N ASP A 104 -25.55 1.03 -25.77
CA ASP A 104 -26.82 1.75 -25.66
C ASP A 104 -27.55 1.55 -24.34
N LEU A 105 -27.08 0.62 -23.50
CA LEU A 105 -27.57 0.45 -22.13
C LEU A 105 -27.01 1.52 -21.19
N ILE A 106 -25.90 2.17 -21.55
CA ILE A 106 -25.22 3.18 -20.73
C ILE A 106 -25.52 4.58 -21.27
N SER A 107 -25.97 5.50 -20.42
CA SER A 107 -26.19 6.88 -20.83
C SER A 107 -24.88 7.61 -21.18
N LEU A 108 -24.93 8.54 -22.14
CA LEU A 108 -23.76 9.32 -22.58
C LEU A 108 -23.02 9.99 -21.41
N ASN A 109 -23.75 10.47 -20.40
CA ASN A 109 -23.22 11.18 -19.23
C ASN A 109 -23.21 10.29 -17.97
N CYS A 110 -23.21 8.96 -18.12
CA CYS A 110 -23.19 8.04 -16.99
C CYS A 110 -21.94 8.25 -16.12
N ILE A 111 -22.10 8.13 -14.80
CA ILE A 111 -21.01 8.13 -13.84
C ILE A 111 -20.90 6.71 -13.28
N TYR A 112 -19.73 6.10 -13.41
CA TYR A 112 -19.46 4.76 -12.90
C TYR A 112 -18.38 4.79 -11.83
N GLU A 113 -18.69 4.33 -10.64
CA GLU A 113 -17.81 4.29 -9.48
C GLU A 113 -17.46 2.86 -9.12
N ASP A 114 -16.31 2.37 -9.57
CA ASP A 114 -15.74 1.15 -9.03
C ASP A 114 -14.87 1.53 -7.83
N LEU A 115 -15.24 1.06 -6.63
CA LEU A 115 -14.58 1.44 -5.37
C LEU A 115 -13.15 0.88 -5.22
N VAL A 116 -12.70 0.04 -6.14
CA VAL A 116 -11.28 -0.33 -6.28
C VAL A 116 -10.47 0.86 -6.83
N PHE A 117 -11.09 1.72 -7.63
CA PHE A 117 -10.43 2.86 -8.27
C PHE A 117 -10.72 4.18 -7.53
N PRO A 118 -9.73 5.07 -7.39
CA PRO A 118 -9.87 6.30 -6.61
C PRO A 118 -10.71 7.39 -7.31
N ARG A 119 -11.09 7.21 -8.58
CA ARG A 119 -11.86 8.18 -9.36
C ARG A 119 -12.94 7.49 -10.18
N PRO A 120 -14.13 8.11 -10.33
CA PRO A 120 -15.18 7.59 -11.20
C PRO A 120 -14.78 7.66 -12.67
N PHE A 121 -15.28 6.70 -13.44
CA PHE A 121 -15.30 6.77 -14.90
C PHE A 121 -16.50 7.62 -15.33
N ILE A 122 -16.21 8.74 -15.99
CA ILE A 122 -17.23 9.73 -16.38
C ILE A 122 -17.48 9.63 -17.88
N GLY A 123 -18.73 9.32 -18.23
CA GLY A 123 -19.24 9.23 -19.58
C GLY A 123 -19.13 7.83 -20.19
N ARG A 124 -20.07 7.52 -21.09
CA ARG A 124 -20.21 6.21 -21.76
C ARG A 124 -18.88 5.67 -22.30
N LYS A 125 -18.11 6.52 -22.99
CA LYS A 125 -16.83 6.13 -23.60
C LYS A 125 -15.82 5.63 -22.57
N ALA A 126 -15.66 6.34 -21.45
CA ALA A 126 -14.71 5.96 -20.40
C ALA A 126 -15.10 4.63 -19.74
N ILE A 127 -16.40 4.41 -19.56
CA ILE A 127 -16.95 3.17 -18.99
C ILE A 127 -16.71 1.98 -19.93
N LEU A 128 -16.99 2.13 -21.23
CA LEU A 128 -16.74 1.07 -22.21
C LEU A 128 -15.25 0.76 -22.35
N GLU A 129 -14.38 1.76 -22.27
CA GLU A 129 -12.92 1.57 -22.30
C GLU A 129 -12.41 0.85 -21.05
N PHE A 130 -12.97 1.15 -19.87
CA PHE A 130 -12.73 0.39 -18.65
C PHE A 130 -13.11 -1.07 -18.80
N PHE A 131 -14.35 -1.36 -19.23
CA PHE A 131 -14.79 -2.76 -19.41
C PHE A 131 -14.01 -3.48 -20.51
N LYS A 132 -13.56 -2.78 -21.55
CA LYS A 132 -12.65 -3.33 -22.56
C LYS A 132 -11.34 -3.78 -21.92
N GLN A 133 -10.69 -2.91 -21.16
CA GLN A 133 -9.43 -3.23 -20.46
C GLN A 133 -9.62 -4.37 -19.46
N PHE A 134 -10.71 -4.36 -18.71
CA PHE A 134 -11.07 -5.44 -17.81
C PHE A 134 -11.15 -6.79 -18.55
N MET A 135 -11.93 -6.86 -19.62
CA MET A 135 -12.10 -8.08 -20.42
C MET A 135 -10.81 -8.54 -21.12
N ASP A 136 -9.98 -7.61 -21.59
CA ASP A 136 -8.67 -7.92 -22.19
C ASP A 136 -7.68 -8.49 -21.15
N SER A 137 -7.88 -8.19 -19.86
CA SER A 137 -7.00 -8.59 -18.77
C SER A 137 -7.38 -9.89 -18.07
N ILE A 138 -8.62 -10.37 -18.25
CA ILE A 138 -9.13 -11.60 -17.61
C ILE A 138 -9.30 -12.75 -18.61
N SER A 139 -9.30 -13.99 -18.11
CA SER A 139 -9.60 -15.18 -18.94
C SER A 139 -11.06 -15.16 -19.43
N SER A 140 -11.34 -15.74 -20.61
CA SER A 140 -12.71 -15.96 -21.10
C SER A 140 -13.52 -16.92 -20.23
N ASP A 141 -12.84 -17.70 -19.39
CA ASP A 141 -13.44 -18.65 -18.45
C ASP A 141 -13.96 -17.97 -17.16
N LEU A 142 -13.67 -16.67 -16.95
CA LEU A 142 -14.08 -15.91 -15.78
C LEU A 142 -15.28 -15.02 -16.13
N GLN A 143 -16.40 -15.16 -15.40
CA GLN A 143 -17.66 -14.48 -15.69
C GLN A 143 -18.29 -13.94 -14.41
N PHE A 144 -19.09 -12.88 -14.52
CA PHE A 144 -19.94 -12.44 -13.41
C PHE A 144 -21.16 -13.38 -13.30
N ALA A 145 -21.34 -13.97 -12.12
CA ALA A 145 -22.55 -14.67 -11.74
C ALA A 145 -23.38 -13.78 -10.82
N ILE A 146 -24.60 -13.43 -11.26
CA ILE A 146 -25.55 -12.67 -10.45
C ILE A 146 -26.14 -13.63 -9.39
N ASP A 147 -25.90 -13.32 -8.13
CA ASP A 147 -26.44 -14.06 -6.98
C ASP A 147 -27.89 -13.64 -6.68
N ASP A 148 -28.15 -12.32 -6.68
CA ASP A 148 -29.47 -11.73 -6.49
C ASP A 148 -29.57 -10.36 -7.15
N ILE A 149 -30.78 -9.93 -7.50
CA ILE A 149 -31.05 -8.64 -8.14
C ILE A 149 -32.44 -8.11 -7.78
N SER A 150 -32.51 -6.84 -7.40
CA SER A 150 -33.77 -6.20 -7.04
C SER A 150 -34.65 -5.92 -8.27
N GLU A 151 -35.93 -6.28 -8.22
CA GLU A 151 -36.87 -6.12 -9.34
C GLU A 151 -38.01 -5.12 -9.08
N GLU A 152 -38.16 -4.64 -7.84
CA GLU A 152 -39.32 -3.82 -7.43
C GLU A 152 -39.23 -2.34 -7.83
N ASP A 153 -38.03 -1.76 -7.84
CA ASP A 153 -37.83 -0.34 -8.16
C ASP A 153 -37.64 -0.13 -9.67
N SER A 154 -38.45 0.77 -10.23
CA SER A 154 -38.41 1.09 -11.64
C SER A 154 -37.14 1.85 -12.07
N CYS A 155 -36.36 2.45 -11.18
CA CYS A 155 -35.23 3.31 -11.51
C CYS A 155 -33.93 2.99 -10.75
N ALA A 156 -33.96 2.09 -9.77
CA ALA A 156 -32.79 1.66 -9.02
C ALA A 156 -32.66 0.14 -9.01
N VAL A 157 -31.44 -0.37 -9.14
CA VAL A 157 -31.17 -1.81 -9.13
C VAL A 157 -29.97 -2.11 -8.25
N GLY A 158 -30.18 -2.89 -7.21
CA GLY A 158 -29.11 -3.56 -6.46
C GLY A 158 -28.85 -4.94 -7.04
N VAL A 159 -27.58 -5.31 -7.18
CA VAL A 159 -27.13 -6.62 -7.64
C VAL A 159 -26.12 -7.15 -6.63
N THR A 160 -26.25 -8.40 -6.21
CA THR A 160 -25.14 -9.14 -5.57
C THR A 160 -24.59 -10.13 -6.58
N TRP A 161 -23.28 -10.29 -6.60
CA TRP A 161 -22.62 -11.14 -7.59
C TRP A 161 -21.34 -11.74 -7.04
N HIS A 162 -20.86 -12.77 -7.71
CA HIS A 162 -19.49 -13.28 -7.57
C HIS A 162 -18.88 -13.50 -8.95
N LEU A 163 -17.54 -13.61 -9.03
CA LEU A 163 -16.91 -14.11 -10.24
C LEU A 163 -16.96 -15.64 -10.23
N ASP A 164 -17.43 -16.23 -11.31
CA ASP A 164 -17.44 -17.66 -11.55
C ASP A 164 -16.30 -18.02 -12.52
N TRP A 165 -15.57 -19.10 -12.21
CA TRP A 165 -14.60 -19.71 -13.09
C TRP A 165 -14.99 -21.16 -13.38
N LYS A 166 -15.43 -21.44 -14.61
CA LYS A 166 -15.84 -22.78 -15.08
C LYS A 166 -16.91 -23.46 -14.19
N GLY A 167 -17.92 -22.72 -13.76
CA GLY A 167 -19.01 -23.21 -12.90
C GLY A 167 -18.61 -23.37 -11.44
N LYS A 168 -17.52 -22.73 -11.00
CA LYS A 168 -17.08 -22.67 -9.60
C LYS A 168 -16.89 -21.22 -9.17
N PRO A 169 -17.42 -20.82 -7.99
CA PRO A 169 -17.16 -19.49 -7.44
C PRO A 169 -15.66 -19.23 -7.23
N PHE A 170 -15.18 -18.12 -7.78
CA PHE A 170 -13.81 -17.67 -7.60
C PHE A 170 -13.63 -17.13 -6.17
N PRO A 171 -12.58 -17.52 -5.43
CA PRO A 171 -12.38 -17.06 -4.05
C PRO A 171 -12.29 -15.54 -3.95
N PHE A 172 -12.87 -14.97 -2.88
CA PHE A 172 -12.81 -13.53 -2.58
C PHE A 172 -13.29 -12.59 -3.70
N SER A 173 -14.19 -13.08 -4.56
CA SER A 173 -14.69 -12.34 -5.73
C SER A 173 -16.13 -11.86 -5.60
N LYS A 174 -16.68 -11.90 -4.40
CA LYS A 174 -18.05 -11.43 -4.16
C LYS A 174 -18.09 -9.91 -4.27
N GLY A 175 -19.23 -9.38 -4.68
CA GLY A 175 -19.45 -7.94 -4.74
C GLY A 175 -20.91 -7.60 -4.72
N CYS A 176 -21.20 -6.32 -4.57
CA CYS A 176 -22.51 -5.77 -4.86
C CYS A 176 -22.40 -4.52 -5.71
N SER A 177 -23.37 -4.35 -6.59
CA SER A 177 -23.45 -3.22 -7.51
C SER A 177 -24.76 -2.49 -7.32
N PHE A 178 -24.72 -1.16 -7.43
CA PHE A 178 -25.88 -0.29 -7.33
C PHE A 178 -25.99 0.56 -8.59
N TYR A 179 -27.07 0.37 -9.34
CA TYR A 179 -27.34 1.10 -10.57
C TYR A 179 -28.53 2.03 -10.38
N ARG A 180 -28.44 3.21 -11.01
CA ARG A 180 -29.57 4.10 -11.24
C ARG A 180 -29.79 4.22 -12.74
N LEU A 181 -31.04 4.14 -13.14
CA LEU A 181 -31.45 4.20 -14.54
C LEU A 181 -32.47 5.31 -14.74
N ASP A 182 -32.33 6.05 -15.83
CA ASP A 182 -33.32 7.02 -16.30
C ASP A 182 -33.77 6.67 -17.72
N VAL A 183 -34.90 7.20 -18.15
CA VAL A 183 -35.35 7.09 -19.54
C VAL A 183 -34.72 8.22 -20.34
N VAL A 184 -33.79 7.88 -21.23
CA VAL A 184 -33.08 8.81 -22.11
C VAL A 184 -33.41 8.43 -23.55
N ASN A 185 -33.89 9.37 -24.36
CA ASN A 185 -34.31 9.14 -25.75
C ASN A 185 -35.33 8.01 -25.92
N GLY A 186 -36.25 7.84 -24.96
CA GLY A 186 -37.28 6.79 -24.99
C GLY A 186 -36.79 5.39 -24.64
N GLN A 187 -35.53 5.23 -24.25
CA GLN A 187 -34.95 3.97 -23.78
C GLN A 187 -34.46 4.11 -22.34
N ARG A 188 -34.59 3.04 -21.56
CA ARG A 188 -34.06 3.01 -20.20
C ARG A 188 -32.55 2.77 -20.26
N GLN A 189 -31.77 3.66 -19.64
CA GLN A 189 -30.31 3.62 -19.65
C GLN A 189 -29.74 3.80 -18.25
N ILE A 190 -28.62 3.14 -17.97
CA ILE A 190 -27.81 3.32 -16.78
C ILE A 190 -27.19 4.71 -16.80
N VAL A 191 -27.57 5.54 -15.84
CA VAL A 191 -27.04 6.90 -15.65
C VAL A 191 -26.06 6.98 -14.48
N TYR A 192 -26.05 5.95 -13.64
CA TYR A 192 -25.07 5.79 -12.57
C TYR A 192 -24.87 4.32 -12.25
N GLY A 193 -23.63 3.91 -12.02
CA GLY A 193 -23.27 2.60 -11.48
C GLY A 193 -22.26 2.76 -10.35
N ARG A 194 -22.37 1.95 -9.31
CA ARG A 194 -21.35 1.82 -8.27
C ARG A 194 -21.10 0.36 -7.96
N ASP A 195 -19.83 -0.06 -7.99
CA ASP A 195 -19.40 -1.40 -7.64
C ASP A 195 -18.64 -1.40 -6.32
N CYS A 196 -19.11 -2.23 -5.40
CA CYS A 196 -18.51 -2.51 -4.10
C CYS A 196 -18.05 -3.96 -4.10
N VAL A 197 -16.76 -4.20 -4.34
CA VAL A 197 -16.19 -5.55 -4.29
C VAL A 197 -15.89 -5.90 -2.84
N GLU A 198 -16.19 -7.14 -2.45
CA GLU A 198 -15.79 -7.69 -1.15
C GLU A 198 -14.27 -7.53 -1.01
N PRO A 199 -13.78 -6.84 0.03
CA PRO A 199 -12.36 -6.79 0.28
C PRO A 199 -11.86 -8.22 0.49
N ALA A 200 -10.74 -8.58 -0.12
CA ALA A 200 -10.14 -9.91 0.06
C ALA A 200 -9.85 -10.24 1.54
N ILE A 201 -9.87 -9.23 2.42
CA ILE A 201 -9.64 -9.31 3.86
C ILE A 201 -10.86 -8.78 4.61
N LYS A 202 -11.50 -9.61 5.45
CA LYS A 202 -12.63 -9.22 6.32
C LYS A 202 -12.10 -8.82 7.70
N PRO A 203 -12.11 -7.53 8.07
CA PRO A 203 -11.45 -7.06 9.30
C PRO A 203 -12.14 -7.43 10.63
N GLY A 204 -13.25 -8.17 10.62
CA GLY A 204 -13.90 -8.69 11.83
C GLY A 204 -14.21 -7.61 12.89
N GLU A 205 -14.02 -7.94 14.17
CA GLU A 205 -14.26 -7.03 15.30
C GLU A 205 -13.30 -5.81 15.35
N THR A 206 -12.15 -5.91 14.68
CA THR A 206 -11.12 -4.85 14.66
C THR A 206 -11.61 -3.57 13.97
N ALA A 207 -12.56 -3.68 13.02
CA ALA A 207 -13.18 -2.53 12.39
C ALA A 207 -13.91 -1.63 13.41
N LEU A 208 -14.54 -2.20 14.43
CA LEU A 208 -15.24 -1.43 15.47
C LEU A 208 -14.27 -0.69 16.40
N VAL A 209 -13.08 -1.24 16.63
CA VAL A 209 -12.02 -0.59 17.41
C VAL A 209 -11.47 0.63 16.68
N ILE A 210 -11.27 0.51 15.36
CA ILE A 210 -10.85 1.63 14.49
C ILE A 210 -11.94 2.71 14.47
N ILE A 211 -13.20 2.34 14.29
CA ILE A 211 -14.32 3.29 14.34
C ILE A 211 -14.38 4.00 15.70
N ARG A 212 -14.18 3.29 16.82
CA ARG A 212 -14.11 3.91 18.16
C ARG A 212 -12.95 4.87 18.29
N GLY A 213 -11.77 4.52 17.78
CA GLY A 213 -10.59 5.38 17.77
C GLY A 213 -10.79 6.65 16.96
N VAL A 214 -11.34 6.54 15.74
CA VAL A 214 -11.66 7.67 14.87
C VAL A 214 -12.77 8.54 15.47
N THR A 215 -13.79 7.94 16.06
CA THR A 215 -14.88 8.67 16.74
C THR A 215 -14.35 9.47 17.94
N TRP A 216 -13.45 8.87 18.73
CA TRP A 216 -12.77 9.56 19.83
C TRP A 216 -11.90 10.73 19.33
N LEU A 217 -11.19 10.54 18.22
CA LEU A 217 -10.37 11.58 17.59
C LEU A 217 -11.21 12.75 17.07
N LEU A 218 -12.35 12.47 16.43
CA LEU A 218 -13.29 13.49 15.94
C LEU A 218 -14.00 14.22 17.09
N GLN A 219 -14.28 13.54 18.21
CA GLN A 219 -14.80 14.18 19.42
C GLN A 219 -13.75 15.09 20.09
N LYS A 220 -12.49 14.67 20.11
CA LYS A 220 -11.39 15.41 20.74
C LYS A 220 -10.93 16.60 19.89
N PHE A 221 -11.12 16.53 18.57
CA PHE A 221 -10.76 17.58 17.62
C PHE A 221 -11.88 17.77 16.58
N PRO A 222 -12.95 18.50 16.91
CA PRO A 222 -14.13 18.65 16.03
C PRO A 222 -13.81 19.26 14.66
N SER A 223 -12.80 20.13 14.58
CA SER A 223 -12.31 20.71 13.32
C SER A 223 -11.66 19.71 12.37
N LEU A 224 -11.33 18.51 12.85
CA LEU A 224 -10.91 17.41 11.98
C LEU A 224 -12.09 16.91 11.15
N ALA A 225 -13.34 16.96 11.64
CA ALA A 225 -14.51 16.56 10.86
C ALA A 225 -14.67 17.39 9.57
N ASP A 226 -14.42 18.70 9.66
CA ASP A 226 -14.48 19.63 8.52
C ASP A 226 -13.32 19.44 7.53
N ARG A 227 -12.19 18.87 7.97
CA ARG A 227 -11.02 18.56 7.12
C ARG A 227 -10.96 17.09 6.67
N SER A 228 -11.63 16.19 7.38
CA SER A 228 -11.68 14.74 7.12
C SER A 228 -12.79 14.34 6.16
N ALA A 229 -13.67 15.27 5.77
CA ALA A 229 -14.63 15.05 4.67
C ALA A 229 -13.94 14.63 3.35
N GLY A 230 -12.62 14.81 3.22
CA GLY A 230 -11.81 14.29 2.12
C GLY A 230 -10.88 13.12 2.44
N LEU A 231 -10.81 12.63 3.69
CA LEU A 231 -9.79 11.65 4.13
C LEU A 231 -10.36 10.27 4.51
N PHE A 232 -11.65 10.17 4.79
CA PHE A 232 -12.38 8.91 4.86
C PHE A 232 -13.60 9.07 3.96
N GLY A 233 -13.74 8.27 2.90
CA GLY A 233 -14.83 8.34 1.91
C GLY A 233 -16.23 7.98 2.47
N LEU A 234 -16.65 8.62 3.55
CA LEU A 234 -17.95 8.50 4.18
C LEU A 234 -18.51 9.90 4.48
N THR A 235 -18.74 10.72 3.44
CA THR A 235 -19.90 11.62 3.34
C THR A 235 -20.06 12.11 1.90
N SER A 236 -21.20 11.81 1.29
CA SER A 236 -21.70 12.52 0.12
C SER A 236 -22.25 13.88 0.58
N SER A 237 -21.58 14.98 0.27
CA SER A 237 -22.19 16.30 0.38
C SER A 237 -22.91 16.62 -0.92
N ILE A 238 -24.22 16.42 -0.92
CA ILE A 238 -25.15 17.04 -1.87
C ILE A 238 -25.08 18.55 -1.60
N ASN A 239 -24.49 19.32 -2.51
CA ASN A 239 -24.71 20.76 -2.56
C ASN A 239 -24.98 21.20 -4.01
N HIS A 240 -26.26 21.41 -4.28
CA HIS A 240 -26.75 22.11 -5.45
C HIS A 240 -26.38 23.61 -5.40
N ARG A 241 -26.23 24.19 -6.62
CA ARG A 241 -26.44 25.61 -7.03
C ARG A 241 -25.16 26.42 -7.37
N PRO A 242 -25.26 27.48 -8.20
CA PRO A 242 -25.15 27.39 -9.64
C PRO A 242 -23.98 28.25 -10.17
N VAL A 243 -23.39 27.83 -11.29
CA VAL A 243 -22.32 28.58 -11.96
C VAL A 243 -22.88 29.90 -12.52
N LYS A 244 -22.33 31.04 -12.07
CA LYS A 244 -22.49 32.34 -12.74
C LYS A 244 -21.13 32.78 -13.27
N TYR A 245 -21.05 32.89 -14.60
CA TYR A 245 -19.96 33.56 -15.30
C TYR A 245 -19.99 35.06 -15.00
N ASN A 246 -18.83 35.67 -14.73
CA ASN A 246 -18.64 37.06 -15.07
C ASN A 246 -17.18 37.43 -15.40
N ILE A 247 -17.06 38.09 -16.54
CA ILE A 247 -15.84 38.58 -17.19
C ILE A 247 -15.44 39.90 -16.54
N ARG A 248 -14.15 40.11 -16.22
CA ARG A 248 -13.48 41.43 -16.30
C ARG A 248 -11.96 41.34 -16.13
N ARG A 249 -11.25 41.98 -17.07
CA ARG A 249 -9.80 42.32 -17.04
C ARG A 249 -9.53 43.39 -15.96
N PRO A 250 -8.26 43.60 -15.59
CA PRO A 250 -7.63 44.82 -16.10
C PRO A 250 -6.16 44.66 -16.55
N PHE A 251 -5.78 45.61 -17.41
CA PHE A 251 -4.46 45.93 -17.93
C PHE A 251 -3.50 46.47 -16.87
N GLY A 252 -2.20 46.34 -17.14
CA GLY A 252 -1.12 47.12 -16.53
C GLY A 252 0.23 46.77 -17.16
N GLU A 253 0.61 47.53 -18.20
CA GLU A 253 1.98 47.60 -18.75
C GLU A 253 2.99 48.06 -17.68
N VAL A 254 4.28 47.67 -17.79
CA VAL A 254 5.40 48.60 -18.10
C VAL A 254 6.68 47.81 -18.44
N ALA A 255 7.27 48.34 -19.53
CA ALA A 255 8.51 48.15 -20.28
C ALA A 255 9.80 47.49 -19.73
N LEU A 256 10.51 46.98 -20.74
CA LEU A 256 11.87 46.49 -20.88
C LEU A 256 12.97 47.55 -20.68
N SER A 257 14.16 47.10 -20.26
CA SER A 257 15.44 47.71 -20.68
C SER A 257 16.47 46.62 -21.02
N HIS A 258 16.97 46.66 -22.26
CA HIS A 258 18.09 45.87 -22.78
C HIS A 258 19.42 46.58 -22.52
N SER A 259 20.50 45.82 -22.24
CA SER A 259 21.84 46.19 -22.70
C SER A 259 22.68 44.94 -23.03
N ARG A 260 23.34 45.02 -24.19
CA ARG A 260 24.07 43.98 -24.94
C ARG A 260 25.45 43.68 -24.36
N GLY A 261 25.93 42.45 -24.57
CA GLY A 261 27.35 42.08 -24.49
C GLY A 261 27.58 40.63 -24.90
N ARG A 262 28.20 40.42 -26.06
CA ARG A 262 28.36 39.17 -26.83
C ARG A 262 29.80 38.66 -26.69
N SER A 263 30.04 37.36 -26.50
CA SER A 263 31.17 36.61 -27.13
C SER A 263 31.17 35.12 -26.74
N MET A 264 31.80 34.31 -27.58
CA MET A 264 31.63 32.88 -27.83
C MET A 264 32.36 31.91 -26.87
N CYS A 265 31.86 30.67 -26.83
CA CYS A 265 32.53 29.47 -26.32
C CYS A 265 33.84 29.16 -27.07
N PRO A 266 34.77 28.44 -26.41
CA PRO A 266 35.03 27.07 -26.87
C PRO A 266 35.17 26.04 -25.75
N SER A 267 34.93 24.78 -26.14
CA SER A 267 35.00 23.55 -25.32
C SER A 267 36.39 23.32 -24.74
N ILE A 268 36.51 22.98 -23.45
CA ILE A 268 37.72 22.36 -22.88
C ILE A 268 37.33 21.27 -21.88
N ARG A 269 37.97 20.10 -22.08
CA ARG A 269 37.90 18.86 -21.31
C ARG A 269 38.37 19.05 -19.86
N MET A 270 37.65 18.47 -18.90
CA MET A 270 38.12 18.30 -17.52
C MET A 270 39.10 17.12 -17.47
N THR A 271 40.37 17.41 -17.15
CA THR A 271 41.38 16.42 -16.77
C THR A 271 41.48 16.39 -15.25
N MET A 272 41.60 15.19 -14.69
CA MET A 272 41.70 14.91 -13.26
C MET A 272 43.16 14.98 -12.75
N VAL A 273 43.26 15.23 -11.43
CA VAL A 273 44.31 14.85 -10.47
C VAL A 273 45.49 15.81 -10.24
N ASP A 274 45.64 16.23 -8.97
CA ASP A 274 46.81 16.03 -8.07
C ASP A 274 46.60 16.91 -6.82
N GLU A 275 47.04 16.65 -5.60
CA GLU A 275 47.57 15.51 -4.85
C GLU A 275 47.66 16.04 -3.40
N ARG A 276 47.51 15.19 -2.37
CA ARG A 276 47.70 15.59 -0.95
C ARG A 276 49.18 15.58 -0.58
N PRO A 277 49.54 16.19 0.57
CA PRO A 277 50.36 15.46 1.55
C PRO A 277 49.63 15.23 2.87
N ALA A 278 49.92 14.09 3.50
CA ALA A 278 49.26 13.54 4.68
C ALA A 278 49.80 14.11 6.01
N ASP A 279 48.95 14.06 7.05
CA ASP A 279 49.38 13.85 8.43
C ASP A 279 48.89 12.46 8.88
N THR A 280 49.75 11.74 9.57
CA THR A 280 49.77 10.28 9.73
C THR A 280 48.68 9.75 10.66
N SER A 281 47.71 9.00 10.11
CA SER A 281 47.00 7.93 10.83
C SER A 281 46.37 6.94 9.83
N ILE A 282 46.87 5.70 9.81
CA ILE A 282 46.36 4.51 9.10
C ILE A 282 45.85 4.80 7.68
N VAL A 283 46.72 4.65 6.68
CA VAL A 283 46.35 4.66 5.26
C VAL A 283 45.50 3.41 4.98
N VAL A 284 44.18 3.54 5.11
CA VAL A 284 43.23 2.54 4.62
C VAL A 284 43.30 2.55 3.09
N LYS A 285 43.53 1.39 2.47
CA LYS A 285 43.53 1.26 1.01
C LYS A 285 42.12 1.53 0.48
N PRO A 286 41.94 2.31 -0.60
CA PRO A 286 40.62 2.54 -1.22
C PRO A 286 39.84 1.25 -1.54
N ALA A 287 40.56 0.13 -1.74
CA ALA A 287 40.03 -1.20 -2.01
C ALA A 287 39.27 -1.86 -0.83
N ASP A 288 39.16 -1.21 0.34
CA ASP A 288 38.48 -1.76 1.51
C ASP A 288 37.15 -1.07 1.85
N ILE A 289 36.78 0.00 1.14
CA ILE A 289 35.60 0.82 1.45
C ILE A 289 34.42 0.37 0.59
N LEU A 290 33.24 0.18 1.21
CA LEU A 290 32.02 -0.10 0.45
C LEU A 290 31.71 1.06 -0.49
N ALA A 291 31.28 0.76 -1.70
CA ALA A 291 30.78 1.77 -2.62
C ALA A 291 29.47 2.38 -2.09
N TYR A 292 29.32 3.69 -2.28
CA TYR A 292 28.15 4.43 -1.80
C TYR A 292 27.87 5.64 -2.68
N ASP A 293 26.63 6.12 -2.64
CA ASP A 293 26.24 7.44 -3.13
C ASP A 293 25.77 8.29 -1.95
N LEU A 294 26.13 9.57 -1.93
CA LEU A 294 25.65 10.54 -0.95
C LEU A 294 24.69 11.51 -1.61
N VAL A 295 23.40 11.41 -1.28
CA VAL A 295 22.35 12.30 -1.77
C VAL A 295 22.08 13.36 -0.70
N GLN A 296 22.31 14.63 -1.03
CA GLN A 296 22.21 15.72 -0.06
C GLN A 296 21.04 16.65 -0.40
N GLY A 297 20.29 17.01 0.64
CA GLY A 297 19.31 18.09 0.57
C GLY A 297 19.95 19.42 0.18
N ALA A 298 19.14 20.37 -0.26
CA ALA A 298 19.63 21.65 -0.75
C ALA A 298 20.45 22.40 0.32
N ASP A 299 19.96 22.46 1.57
CA ASP A 299 20.57 23.23 2.65
C ASP A 299 21.89 22.61 3.13
N VAL A 300 22.02 21.29 3.04
CA VAL A 300 23.29 20.58 3.33
C VAL A 300 24.36 20.92 2.29
N ARG A 301 23.99 20.95 1.01
CA ARG A 301 24.92 21.30 -0.07
C ARG A 301 25.44 22.73 0.09
N TRP A 302 24.58 23.66 0.50
CA TRP A 302 24.95 25.07 0.72
C TRP A 302 25.80 25.29 1.98
N SER A 303 25.51 24.61 3.09
CA SER A 303 26.25 24.78 4.35
C SER A 303 27.70 24.30 4.27
N TYR A 304 27.97 23.21 3.53
CA TYR A 304 29.32 22.70 3.30
C TYR A 304 30.22 23.68 2.51
N ILE A 305 29.61 24.46 1.60
CA ILE A 305 30.32 25.45 0.79
C ILE A 305 30.67 26.70 1.61
N LEU A 306 29.80 27.10 2.55
CA LEU A 306 29.89 28.40 3.22
C LEU A 306 30.53 28.36 4.61
N ASN A 307 30.39 27.27 5.38
CA ASN A 307 30.89 27.24 6.75
C ASN A 307 31.32 25.83 7.22
N LYS A 308 32.63 25.59 7.27
CA LYS A 308 33.23 24.32 7.72
C LYS A 308 33.05 24.01 9.22
N THR A 309 32.51 24.94 10.01
CA THR A 309 32.26 24.77 11.45
C THR A 309 30.81 24.39 11.78
N ALA A 310 29.94 24.27 10.77
CA ALA A 310 28.55 23.86 10.97
C ALA A 310 28.46 22.45 11.58
N PRO A 311 27.46 22.18 12.45
CA PRO A 311 27.21 20.83 12.95
C PRO A 311 27.01 19.86 11.79
N GLN A 312 27.44 18.59 11.95
CA GLN A 312 27.22 17.59 10.91
C GLN A 312 25.72 17.45 10.60
N PRO A 313 25.35 17.41 9.30
CA PRO A 313 23.95 17.27 8.92
C PRO A 313 23.40 15.91 9.38
N PRO A 314 22.12 15.84 9.78
CA PRO A 314 21.49 14.57 10.12
C PRO A 314 21.58 13.61 8.93
N THR A 315 22.09 12.40 9.20
CA THR A 315 22.36 11.39 8.17
C THR A 315 21.40 10.24 8.30
N ALA A 316 20.79 9.85 7.17
CA ALA A 316 20.08 8.59 7.02
C ALA A 316 20.89 7.62 6.18
N VAL A 317 20.99 6.36 6.59
CA VAL A 317 21.67 5.30 5.82
C VAL A 317 20.63 4.37 5.23
N LEU A 318 20.70 4.13 3.92
CA LEU A 318 19.74 3.30 3.17
C LEU A 318 20.44 2.02 2.67
N LEU A 319 19.93 0.87 3.11
CA LEU A 319 20.47 -0.46 2.85
C LEU A 319 19.49 -1.28 1.99
N HIS A 320 19.95 -1.78 0.85
CA HIS A 320 19.13 -2.57 -0.09
C HIS A 320 18.98 -4.03 0.35
N GLY A 321 17.99 -4.73 -0.23
CA GLY A 321 17.79 -6.17 -0.07
C GLY A 321 18.81 -7.05 -0.81
N ILE A 322 18.72 -8.37 -0.66
CA ILE A 322 19.59 -9.31 -1.38
C ILE A 322 19.37 -9.16 -2.89
N LEU A 323 20.42 -9.35 -3.69
CA LEU A 323 20.39 -9.15 -5.14
C LEU A 323 20.01 -7.71 -5.56
N GLY A 324 20.08 -6.74 -4.63
CA GLY A 324 19.85 -5.32 -4.89
C GLY A 324 21.15 -4.51 -5.04
N SER A 325 21.01 -3.20 -5.17
CA SER A 325 22.11 -2.23 -5.13
C SER A 325 21.63 -0.89 -4.57
N ARG A 326 22.57 0.01 -4.28
CA ARG A 326 22.30 1.39 -3.86
C ARG A 326 21.36 2.13 -4.83
N LYS A 327 21.35 1.74 -6.11
CA LYS A 327 20.47 2.34 -7.14
C LYS A 327 18.98 2.12 -6.86
N ASN A 328 18.60 1.05 -6.16
CA ASN A 328 17.20 0.80 -5.78
C ASN A 328 16.63 1.94 -4.92
N TRP A 329 17.49 2.58 -4.11
CA TRP A 329 17.12 3.72 -3.29
C TRP A 329 17.19 5.07 -4.01
N GLY A 330 17.76 5.14 -5.21
CA GLY A 330 18.15 6.40 -5.84
C GLY A 330 17.01 7.40 -6.02
N THR A 331 15.88 6.98 -6.59
CA THR A 331 14.72 7.86 -6.79
C THR A 331 14.07 8.26 -5.47
N PHE A 332 13.93 7.31 -4.55
CA PHE A 332 13.35 7.54 -3.23
C PHE A 332 14.18 8.52 -2.39
N ALA A 333 15.50 8.34 -2.37
CA ALA A 333 16.43 9.23 -1.65
C ALA A 333 16.44 10.65 -2.22
N ARG A 334 16.36 10.81 -3.55
CA ARG A 334 16.24 12.15 -4.17
C ARG A 334 14.96 12.85 -3.76
N ARG A 335 13.85 12.12 -3.64
CA ARG A 335 12.59 12.66 -3.12
C ARG A 335 12.74 13.06 -1.65
N LEU A 336 13.30 12.20 -0.80
CA LEU A 336 13.56 12.54 0.61
C LEU A 336 14.45 13.78 0.74
N ALA A 337 15.52 13.90 -0.05
CA ALA A 337 16.40 15.06 -0.03
C ALA A 337 15.74 16.35 -0.53
N LYS A 338 14.72 16.25 -1.38
CA LYS A 338 13.92 17.40 -1.82
C LYS A 338 12.99 17.88 -0.70
N GLU A 339 12.32 16.97 -0.02
CA GLU A 339 11.33 17.29 1.02
C GLU A 339 11.98 17.60 2.39
N PHE A 340 13.16 17.04 2.65
CA PHE A 340 13.94 17.25 3.87
C PHE A 340 15.31 17.87 3.53
N PRO A 341 15.36 19.17 3.18
CA PRO A 341 16.54 19.81 2.60
C PRO A 341 17.76 19.91 3.53
N LYS A 342 17.56 19.74 4.85
CA LYS A 342 18.63 19.70 5.88
C LYS A 342 19.23 18.32 6.10
N TRP A 343 18.69 17.27 5.47
CA TRP A 343 19.16 15.90 5.62
C TRP A 343 20.12 15.50 4.50
N GLN A 344 20.93 14.49 4.81
CA GLN A 344 21.68 13.73 3.80
C GLN A 344 21.39 12.24 3.91
N PHE A 345 21.49 11.56 2.78
CA PHE A 345 21.10 10.17 2.61
C PHE A 345 22.28 9.40 2.00
N LEU A 346 22.81 8.44 2.75
CA LEU A 346 23.92 7.58 2.34
C LEU A 346 23.35 6.26 1.82
N LEU A 347 23.47 6.01 0.52
CA LEU A 347 22.98 4.81 -0.15
C LEU A 347 24.18 3.88 -0.35
N VAL A 348 24.13 2.69 0.24
CA VAL A 348 25.32 1.81 0.31
C VAL A 348 25.12 0.58 -0.57
N ASP A 349 26.13 0.24 -1.38
CA ASP A 349 26.25 -1.10 -1.95
C ASP A 349 26.87 -2.02 -0.90
N LEU A 350 26.10 -2.99 -0.43
CA LEU A 350 26.58 -3.99 0.52
C LEU A 350 27.70 -4.84 -0.11
N ARG A 351 28.48 -5.54 0.73
CA ARG A 351 29.45 -6.53 0.25
C ARG A 351 28.79 -7.48 -0.77
N CYS A 352 29.56 -7.92 -1.76
CA CYS A 352 29.08 -8.77 -2.87
C CYS A 352 28.06 -8.11 -3.81
N HIS A 353 27.69 -6.84 -3.61
CA HIS A 353 26.70 -6.15 -4.43
C HIS A 353 27.26 -4.92 -5.17
N GLY A 354 26.69 -4.59 -6.33
CA GLY A 354 26.99 -3.39 -7.10
C GLY A 354 28.49 -3.16 -7.32
N ASP A 355 28.96 -1.94 -7.08
CA ASP A 355 30.40 -1.65 -7.22
C ASP A 355 31.24 -2.24 -6.06
N SER A 356 30.61 -2.59 -4.94
CA SER A 356 31.25 -3.30 -3.82
C SER A 356 31.51 -4.79 -4.11
N ALA A 357 30.96 -5.36 -5.19
CA ALA A 357 31.11 -6.78 -5.52
C ALA A 357 32.56 -7.18 -5.86
N SER A 358 33.34 -6.23 -6.38
CA SER A 358 34.76 -6.43 -6.72
C SER A 358 35.70 -6.39 -5.50
N LEU A 359 35.21 -5.97 -4.34
CA LEU A 359 36.01 -5.83 -3.13
C LEU A 359 36.31 -7.20 -2.53
N LYS A 360 37.60 -7.51 -2.34
CA LYS A 360 38.03 -8.72 -1.63
C LYS A 360 37.90 -8.50 -0.12
N LYS A 361 36.72 -8.75 0.42
CA LYS A 361 36.47 -8.70 1.87
C LYS A 361 36.99 -9.97 2.54
N ARG A 362 37.62 -9.82 3.71
CA ARG A 362 38.06 -10.93 4.56
C ARG A 362 36.89 -11.44 5.42
N GLY A 363 36.89 -12.73 5.72
CA GLY A 363 35.88 -13.39 6.56
C GLY A 363 34.61 -13.80 5.80
N PRO A 364 33.67 -14.50 6.47
CA PRO A 364 32.53 -15.11 5.83
C PRO A 364 31.52 -14.06 5.34
N HIS A 365 30.77 -14.38 4.28
CA HIS A 365 29.73 -13.51 3.75
C HIS A 365 28.41 -13.69 4.54
N THR A 366 28.30 -13.02 5.69
CA THR A 366 27.13 -13.11 6.60
C THR A 366 26.44 -11.75 6.78
N VAL A 367 25.23 -11.76 7.35
CA VAL A 367 24.52 -10.54 7.81
C VAL A 367 25.40 -9.71 8.75
N ALA A 368 26.03 -10.38 9.72
CA ALA A 368 26.89 -9.72 10.70
C ALA A 368 28.12 -9.06 10.04
N SER A 369 28.76 -9.75 9.10
CA SER A 369 29.90 -9.20 8.37
C SER A 369 29.51 -8.04 7.46
N ALA A 370 28.31 -8.07 6.86
CA ALA A 370 27.78 -6.96 6.08
C ALA A 370 27.51 -5.73 6.96
N ALA A 371 26.91 -5.91 8.14
CA ALA A 371 26.70 -4.84 9.12
C ALA A 371 28.02 -4.21 9.58
N LEU A 372 29.03 -5.04 9.87
CA LEU A 372 30.36 -4.56 10.24
C LEU A 372 31.02 -3.72 9.15
N ASP A 373 30.84 -4.08 7.87
CA ASP A 373 31.37 -3.27 6.77
C ASP A 373 30.69 -1.91 6.66
N VAL A 374 29.38 -1.82 6.91
CA VAL A 374 28.66 -0.53 6.95
C VAL A 374 29.14 0.31 8.14
N LEU A 375 29.32 -0.28 9.33
CA LEU A 375 29.88 0.42 10.49
C LEU A 375 31.30 0.94 10.22
N LYS A 376 32.15 0.16 9.53
CA LYS A 376 33.48 0.60 9.10
C LYS A 376 33.41 1.77 8.12
N LEU A 377 32.50 1.72 7.14
CA LEU A 377 32.26 2.83 6.23
C LEU A 377 31.88 4.10 7.00
N LEU A 378 30.94 4.01 7.94
CA LEU A 378 30.51 5.14 8.76
C LEU A 378 31.65 5.73 9.60
N GLY A 379 32.46 4.88 10.22
CA GLY A 379 33.65 5.31 10.96
C GLY A 379 34.67 6.03 10.08
N GLN A 380 34.89 5.55 8.85
CA GLN A 380 35.80 6.18 7.88
C GLN A 380 35.28 7.52 7.37
N LEU A 381 33.97 7.61 7.10
CA LEU A 381 33.32 8.86 6.71
C LEU A 381 33.11 9.83 7.89
N LYS A 382 33.40 9.39 9.12
CA LYS A 382 33.13 10.11 10.37
C LYS A 382 31.66 10.54 10.47
N LEU A 383 30.74 9.70 9.98
CA LEU A 383 29.31 9.94 10.00
C LEU A 383 28.66 9.15 11.13
N THR A 384 27.76 9.83 11.86
CA THR A 384 26.89 9.18 12.85
C THR A 384 25.48 9.11 12.27
N PRO A 385 24.96 7.90 11.96
CA PRO A 385 23.62 7.79 11.40
C PRO A 385 22.59 8.14 12.46
N ARG A 386 21.61 9.00 12.11
CA ARG A 386 20.43 9.24 12.95
C ARG A 386 19.32 8.25 12.63
N VAL A 387 19.20 7.93 11.33
CA VAL A 387 18.22 6.96 10.81
C VAL A 387 18.97 5.90 10.01
N VAL A 388 18.59 4.64 10.17
CA VAL A 388 18.99 3.54 9.27
C VAL A 388 17.73 2.90 8.73
N VAL A 389 17.65 2.73 7.41
CA VAL A 389 16.54 2.07 6.73
C VAL A 389 17.09 0.88 5.96
N GLY A 390 16.59 -0.30 6.25
CA GLY A 390 16.99 -1.53 5.59
C GLY A 390 15.80 -2.27 5.01
N HIS A 391 15.87 -2.63 3.72
CA HIS A 391 14.88 -3.48 3.06
C HIS A 391 15.31 -4.94 3.06
N SER A 392 14.41 -5.85 3.43
CA SER A 392 14.61 -7.31 3.39
C SER A 392 15.93 -7.70 4.07
N PHE A 393 16.89 -8.26 3.34
CA PHE A 393 18.27 -8.52 3.82
C PHE A 393 18.89 -7.31 4.54
N GLY A 394 18.78 -6.11 3.95
CA GLY A 394 19.27 -4.86 4.52
C GLY A 394 18.61 -4.51 5.86
N GLY A 395 17.39 -4.99 6.11
CA GLY A 395 16.69 -4.84 7.39
C GLY A 395 17.39 -5.59 8.53
N LYS A 396 17.77 -6.85 8.31
CA LYS A 396 18.58 -7.61 9.27
C LYS A 396 20.00 -7.04 9.42
N VAL A 397 20.58 -6.51 8.34
CA VAL A 397 21.85 -5.76 8.43
C VAL A 397 21.68 -4.55 9.35
N ALA A 398 20.62 -3.77 9.20
CA ALA A 398 20.34 -2.61 10.04
C ALA A 398 20.18 -2.98 11.52
N LEU A 399 19.46 -4.05 11.83
CA LEU A 399 19.35 -4.57 13.20
C LEU A 399 20.72 -5.04 13.73
N SER A 400 21.47 -5.81 12.94
CA SER A 400 22.79 -6.27 13.34
C SER A 400 23.79 -5.11 13.55
N MET A 401 23.63 -3.98 12.85
CA MET A 401 24.40 -2.77 13.15
C MET A 401 24.10 -2.23 14.55
N VAL A 402 22.85 -2.24 15.00
CA VAL A 402 22.48 -1.78 16.35
C VAL A 402 23.07 -2.69 17.42
N ASP A 403 23.09 -4.00 17.17
CA ASP A 403 23.67 -5.00 18.08
C ASP A 403 25.20 -4.83 18.18
N GLN A 404 25.86 -4.59 17.06
CA GLN A 404 27.33 -4.52 16.98
C GLN A 404 27.92 -3.13 17.26
N VAL A 405 27.14 -2.05 17.20
CA VAL A 405 27.70 -0.70 17.33
C VAL A 405 28.33 -0.49 18.71
N ALA A 406 29.57 -0.03 18.68
CA ALA A 406 30.37 0.26 19.86
C ALA A 406 30.87 1.72 19.81
N LYS A 407 31.16 2.28 20.99
CA LYS A 407 31.80 3.60 21.10
C LYS A 407 33.09 3.63 20.26
N PRO A 408 33.42 4.74 19.56
CA PRO A 408 32.80 6.08 19.67
C PRO A 408 31.60 6.34 18.73
N LEU A 409 31.21 5.38 17.88
CA LEU A 409 30.04 5.56 17.02
C LEU A 409 28.78 5.57 17.89
N ALA A 410 28.00 6.65 17.81
CA ALA A 410 26.72 6.68 18.50
C ALA A 410 25.74 5.73 17.77
N ARG A 411 24.85 5.12 18.55
CA ARG A 411 23.79 4.29 18.01
C ARG A 411 22.86 5.13 17.13
N PRO A 412 22.26 4.54 16.08
CA PRO A 412 21.19 5.20 15.37
C PRO A 412 20.00 5.42 16.32
N VAL A 413 19.35 6.56 16.19
CA VAL A 413 18.16 6.88 16.98
C VAL A 413 16.97 6.10 16.48
N ARG A 414 16.86 5.92 15.15
CA ARG A 414 15.75 5.21 14.54
C ARG A 414 16.23 4.20 13.50
N VAL A 415 15.69 2.99 13.56
CA VAL A 415 15.99 1.89 12.65
C VAL A 415 14.69 1.43 12.01
N TRP A 416 14.65 1.37 10.69
CA TRP A 416 13.53 0.86 9.91
C TRP A 416 13.89 -0.48 9.28
N VAL A 417 13.08 -1.49 9.57
CA VAL A 417 13.18 -2.84 9.05
C VAL A 417 12.00 -3.06 8.11
N LEU A 418 12.25 -2.94 6.80
CA LEU A 418 11.20 -3.02 5.80
C LEU A 418 11.08 -4.45 5.27
N ASP A 419 9.93 -5.04 5.54
CA ASP A 419 9.47 -6.36 5.11
C ASP A 419 10.47 -7.50 5.39
N SER A 420 11.01 -7.50 6.60
CA SER A 420 11.91 -8.53 7.11
C SER A 420 11.60 -8.84 8.58
N THR A 421 11.52 -10.12 8.91
CA THR A 421 11.36 -10.58 10.29
C THR A 421 12.71 -10.56 11.02
N PRO A 422 12.74 -10.34 12.35
CA PRO A 422 13.98 -10.37 13.12
C PRO A 422 14.49 -11.80 13.37
N GLY A 423 13.60 -12.80 13.35
CA GLY A 423 13.92 -14.21 13.58
C GLY A 423 14.40 -14.95 12.33
N LYS A 424 14.57 -16.27 12.47
CA LYS A 424 14.88 -17.15 11.33
C LYS A 424 13.78 -17.04 10.28
N VAL A 425 14.17 -17.01 9.01
CA VAL A 425 13.22 -17.03 7.91
C VAL A 425 12.73 -18.46 7.76
N ARG A 426 11.43 -18.67 7.91
CA ARG A 426 10.83 -19.98 7.68
C ARG A 426 10.85 -20.21 6.17
N ALA A 427 11.31 -21.38 5.72
CA ALA A 427 11.16 -21.78 4.32
C ALA A 427 9.66 -21.74 4.00
N GLY A 428 9.24 -20.77 3.19
CA GLY A 428 7.85 -20.64 2.78
C GLY A 428 7.50 -21.80 1.88
N ALA A 429 6.52 -22.62 2.27
CA ALA A 429 6.03 -23.71 1.44
C ALA A 429 5.16 -23.20 0.27
N ASP A 430 4.65 -21.98 0.34
CA ASP A 430 3.74 -21.43 -0.66
C ASP A 430 3.92 -19.89 -0.69
N GLY A 431 4.17 -19.28 -1.84
CA GLY A 431 4.16 -17.82 -2.02
C GLY A 431 5.25 -17.27 -2.95
N ASP A 432 4.83 -16.51 -3.97
CA ASP A 432 5.50 -15.93 -5.17
C ASP A 432 6.95 -15.39 -5.09
N ASP A 433 7.61 -15.35 -3.93
CA ASP A 433 9.01 -14.92 -3.79
C ASP A 433 9.90 -16.11 -3.43
N HIS A 434 10.65 -16.61 -4.41
CA HIS A 434 11.66 -17.67 -4.23
C HIS A 434 13.12 -17.16 -4.37
N PRO A 435 13.62 -16.24 -3.52
CA PRO A 435 15.00 -15.76 -3.65
C PRO A 435 16.06 -16.87 -3.57
N ALA A 436 15.81 -17.92 -2.76
CA ALA A 436 16.72 -19.07 -2.65
C ALA A 436 16.85 -19.81 -3.99
N GLU A 437 15.73 -20.12 -4.64
CA GLU A 437 15.68 -20.79 -5.94
C GLU A 437 16.26 -19.91 -7.03
N LEU A 438 15.96 -18.61 -7.02
CA LEU A 438 16.54 -17.65 -7.95
C LEU A 438 18.06 -17.59 -7.81
N ILE A 439 18.58 -17.49 -6.59
CA ILE A 439 20.03 -17.48 -6.33
C ILE A 439 20.67 -18.80 -6.80
N SER A 440 20.03 -19.93 -6.52
CA SER A 440 20.47 -21.25 -6.97
C SER A 440 20.54 -21.32 -8.49
N PHE A 441 19.47 -20.92 -9.18
CA PHE A 441 19.42 -20.88 -10.64
C PHE A 441 20.49 -19.96 -11.22
N LEU A 442 20.60 -18.72 -10.73
CA LEU A 442 21.61 -17.77 -11.21
C LEU A 442 23.03 -18.27 -10.99
N SER A 443 23.28 -19.05 -9.93
CA SER A 443 24.59 -19.66 -9.68
C SER A 443 24.96 -20.76 -10.68
N THR A 444 23.99 -21.29 -11.42
CA THR A 444 24.26 -22.23 -12.55
C THR A 444 24.68 -21.51 -13.83
N LEU A 445 24.37 -20.22 -13.94
CA LEU A 445 24.71 -19.42 -15.13
C LEU A 445 26.19 -19.04 -15.14
N PRO A 446 26.79 -18.85 -16.33
CA PRO A 446 28.17 -18.39 -16.43
C PRO A 446 28.33 -16.98 -15.84
N LYS A 447 29.54 -16.69 -15.34
CA LYS A 447 29.89 -15.36 -14.79
C LYS A 447 29.78 -14.25 -15.82
N GLU A 448 29.98 -14.59 -17.09
CA GLU A 448 29.76 -13.71 -18.23
C GLU A 448 28.68 -14.30 -19.13
N VAL A 449 27.74 -13.47 -19.57
CA VAL A 449 26.63 -13.84 -20.44
C VAL A 449 26.70 -13.02 -21.73
N SER A 450 26.36 -13.63 -22.85
CA SER A 450 26.40 -13.00 -24.18
C SER A 450 25.20 -12.09 -24.45
N SER A 451 24.08 -12.31 -23.77
CA SER A 451 22.79 -11.69 -24.10
C SER A 451 21.90 -11.60 -22.86
N LYS A 452 21.34 -10.40 -22.61
CA LYS A 452 20.32 -10.22 -21.58
C LYS A 452 19.05 -11.01 -21.90
N ARG A 453 18.71 -11.14 -23.19
CA ARG A 453 17.53 -11.88 -23.63
C ARG A 453 17.64 -13.36 -23.25
N ASP A 454 18.80 -13.96 -23.45
CA ASP A 454 19.01 -15.39 -23.19
C ASP A 454 18.87 -15.68 -21.69
N VAL A 455 19.34 -14.77 -20.83
CA VAL A 455 19.13 -14.86 -19.37
C VAL A 455 17.66 -14.73 -19.01
N MET A 456 16.92 -13.81 -19.64
CA MET A 456 15.48 -13.67 -19.40
C MET A 456 14.71 -14.92 -19.84
N ASP A 457 14.99 -15.42 -21.04
CA ASP A 457 14.33 -16.60 -21.60
C ASP A 457 14.62 -17.84 -20.73
N ALA A 458 15.85 -17.98 -20.24
CA ALA A 458 16.23 -19.06 -19.31
C ALA A 458 15.48 -18.98 -17.97
N LEU A 459 15.36 -17.78 -17.37
CA LEU A 459 14.59 -17.58 -16.14
C LEU A 459 13.11 -17.91 -16.33
N VAL A 460 12.51 -17.46 -17.43
CA VAL A 460 11.10 -17.74 -17.73
C VAL A 460 10.88 -19.24 -17.98
N GLN A 461 11.82 -19.91 -18.65
CA GLN A 461 11.77 -21.36 -18.87
C GLN A 461 11.86 -22.16 -17.56
N ASP A 462 12.60 -21.64 -16.57
CA ASP A 462 12.71 -22.25 -15.23
C ASP A 462 11.50 -21.96 -14.32
N GLY A 463 10.53 -21.17 -14.80
CA GLY A 463 9.27 -20.89 -14.11
C GLY A 463 9.20 -19.53 -13.40
N PHE A 464 10.24 -18.69 -13.49
CA PHE A 464 10.18 -17.33 -12.95
C PHE A 464 9.29 -16.42 -13.80
N SER A 465 8.65 -15.44 -13.16
CA SER A 465 7.83 -14.45 -13.87
C SER A 465 8.68 -13.56 -14.78
N LYS A 466 8.05 -13.01 -15.83
CA LYS A 466 8.72 -12.07 -16.75
C LYS A 466 9.24 -10.82 -16.03
N ASP A 467 8.53 -10.36 -14.99
CA ASP A 467 8.93 -9.18 -14.22
C ASP A 467 10.19 -9.45 -13.39
N VAL A 468 10.28 -10.63 -12.76
CA VAL A 468 11.50 -11.08 -12.06
C VAL A 468 12.65 -11.18 -13.05
N ALA A 469 12.44 -11.82 -14.21
CA ALA A 469 13.47 -11.94 -15.25
C ALA A 469 13.95 -10.57 -15.76
N GLN A 470 13.02 -9.65 -16.02
CA GLN A 470 13.31 -8.29 -16.47
C GLN A 470 14.08 -7.49 -15.42
N TRP A 471 13.74 -7.67 -14.14
CA TRP A 471 14.45 -7.05 -13.03
C TRP A 471 15.87 -7.61 -12.87
N VAL A 472 16.06 -8.93 -12.93
CA VAL A 472 17.37 -9.59 -12.78
C VAL A 472 18.37 -9.04 -13.80
N VAL A 473 17.99 -8.88 -15.06
CA VAL A 473 18.91 -8.41 -16.11
C VAL A 473 19.28 -6.91 -16.00
N THR A 474 18.62 -6.16 -15.12
CA THR A 474 19.09 -4.81 -14.74
C THR A 474 20.41 -4.85 -13.97
N ASN A 475 20.73 -6.01 -13.38
CA ASN A 475 21.97 -6.28 -12.64
C ASN A 475 23.11 -6.82 -13.53
N LEU A 476 22.95 -6.74 -14.85
CA LEU A 476 23.99 -7.05 -15.83
C LEU A 476 24.66 -5.76 -16.33
N ARG A 477 25.98 -5.68 -16.18
CA ARG A 477 26.84 -4.61 -16.71
C ARG A 477 27.46 -5.07 -18.02
N GLN A 478 27.42 -4.22 -19.03
CA GLN A 478 28.11 -4.50 -20.29
C GLN A 478 29.63 -4.38 -20.08
N ASN A 479 30.38 -5.42 -20.49
CA ASN A 479 31.83 -5.39 -20.50
C ASN A 479 32.29 -4.57 -21.71
N GLY A 480 33.07 -3.53 -21.48
CA GLY A 480 33.63 -2.72 -22.56
C GLY A 480 34.83 -3.42 -23.20
N VAL A 481 34.71 -3.83 -24.46
CA VAL A 481 35.88 -4.06 -25.32
C VAL A 481 35.69 -3.35 -26.65
N ASN A 482 36.66 -2.50 -26.97
CA ASN A 482 36.80 -1.79 -28.23
C ASN A 482 36.73 -2.77 -29.41
N GLY A 483 35.76 -2.58 -30.31
CA GLY A 483 35.84 -3.06 -31.70
C GLY A 483 35.55 -4.55 -31.98
N ALA A 484 35.15 -5.36 -30.99
CA ALA A 484 34.72 -6.74 -31.24
C ALA A 484 33.18 -6.86 -31.17
N SER A 485 32.60 -7.52 -32.16
CA SER A 485 31.16 -7.64 -32.45
C SER A 485 30.33 -8.49 -31.46
N SER A 486 30.85 -8.79 -30.27
CA SER A 486 30.13 -9.54 -29.22
C SER A 486 30.11 -8.75 -27.91
N SER A 487 28.98 -8.14 -27.60
CA SER A 487 28.76 -7.44 -26.32
C SER A 487 28.54 -8.45 -25.19
N ASN A 488 29.61 -8.80 -24.46
CA ASN A 488 29.47 -9.63 -23.26
C ASN A 488 28.98 -8.78 -22.06
N PHE A 489 28.22 -9.39 -21.16
CA PHE A 489 27.76 -8.80 -19.91
C PHE A 489 28.31 -9.59 -18.73
N SER A 490 28.58 -8.89 -17.63
CA SER A 490 28.95 -9.47 -16.34
C SER A 490 27.92 -9.11 -15.27
N TRP A 491 27.76 -10.00 -14.29
CA TRP A 491 26.97 -9.73 -13.10
C TRP A 491 27.59 -8.60 -12.27
N VAL A 492 26.76 -7.68 -11.80
CA VAL A 492 27.19 -6.68 -10.81
C VAL A 492 27.24 -7.23 -9.39
N PHE A 493 27.09 -8.55 -9.21
CA PHE A 493 27.09 -9.24 -7.93
C PHE A 493 28.11 -10.38 -7.92
N ASN A 494 28.67 -10.66 -6.75
CA ASN A 494 29.39 -11.91 -6.49
C ASN A 494 28.39 -12.99 -6.02
N LEU A 495 27.87 -13.80 -6.95
CA LEU A 495 26.81 -14.79 -6.68
C LEU A 495 27.15 -15.80 -5.58
N GLU A 496 28.42 -16.21 -5.46
CA GLU A 496 28.86 -17.11 -4.40
C GLU A 496 28.67 -16.46 -3.03
N GLY A 497 29.16 -15.23 -2.87
CA GLY A 497 28.97 -14.47 -1.63
C GLY A 497 27.51 -14.07 -1.39
N ILE A 498 26.69 -13.91 -2.42
CA ILE A 498 25.24 -13.70 -2.30
C ILE A 498 24.56 -14.92 -1.70
N ALA A 499 24.89 -16.12 -2.17
CA ALA A 499 24.33 -17.37 -1.67
C ALA A 499 24.66 -17.56 -0.18
N GLU A 500 25.92 -17.37 0.20
CA GLU A 500 26.35 -17.38 1.61
C GLU A 500 25.60 -16.34 2.46
N MET A 501 25.45 -15.12 1.94
CA MET A 501 24.73 -14.05 2.65
C MET A 501 23.26 -14.41 2.83
N TYR A 502 22.62 -14.94 1.80
CA TYR A 502 21.22 -15.30 1.87
C TYR A 502 20.97 -16.45 2.86
N GLN A 503 21.82 -17.48 2.85
CA GLN A 503 21.77 -18.53 3.86
C GLN A 503 21.93 -17.95 5.27
N SER A 504 22.93 -17.07 5.47
CA SER A 504 23.11 -16.39 6.75
C SER A 504 21.88 -15.56 7.13
N TYR A 505 21.20 -14.93 6.18
CA TYR A 505 19.97 -14.18 6.42
C TYR A 505 18.84 -15.08 6.91
N GLU A 506 18.66 -16.26 6.33
CA GLU A 506 17.64 -17.21 6.77
C GLU A 506 17.91 -17.71 8.20
N GLU A 507 19.17 -17.96 8.53
CA GLU A 507 19.58 -18.48 9.84
C GLU A 507 19.68 -17.41 10.95
N THR A 508 19.87 -16.14 10.58
CA THR A 508 20.07 -15.04 11.53
C THR A 508 18.83 -14.81 12.38
N ASN A 509 19.01 -14.84 13.70
CA ASN A 509 17.98 -14.56 14.70
C ASN A 509 18.43 -13.40 15.60
N LEU A 510 17.70 -12.29 15.51
CA LEU A 510 17.96 -11.04 16.22
C LEU A 510 16.86 -10.70 17.23
N TRP A 511 16.03 -11.67 17.62
CA TRP A 511 14.95 -11.45 18.59
C TRP A 511 15.44 -10.86 19.91
N LYS A 512 16.62 -11.29 20.38
CA LYS A 512 17.22 -10.77 21.61
C LYS A 512 17.37 -9.23 21.58
N LEU A 513 17.78 -8.67 20.43
CA LEU A 513 17.91 -7.22 20.28
C LEU A 513 16.55 -6.52 20.28
N VAL A 514 15.52 -7.16 19.70
CA VAL A 514 14.18 -6.58 19.59
C VAL A 514 13.45 -6.63 20.93
N GLU A 515 13.69 -7.67 21.72
CA GLU A 515 13.09 -7.86 23.05
C GLU A 515 13.84 -7.08 24.16
N ASP A 516 15.08 -6.67 23.90
CA ASP A 516 15.91 -5.85 24.81
C ASP A 516 16.53 -4.68 24.00
N VAL A 517 15.67 -3.74 23.60
CA VAL A 517 16.08 -2.62 22.75
C VAL A 517 16.95 -1.66 23.54
N PRO A 518 18.15 -1.31 23.05
CA PRO A 518 19.00 -0.38 23.78
C PRO A 518 18.36 1.00 23.92
N ARG A 519 18.47 1.60 25.11
CA ARG A 519 17.93 2.95 25.41
C ARG A 519 18.28 3.98 24.33
N GLY A 520 17.27 4.77 23.94
CA GLY A 520 17.39 5.81 22.92
C GLY A 520 17.36 5.31 21.48
N VAL A 521 17.16 4.00 21.25
CA VAL A 521 16.95 3.41 19.93
C VAL A 521 15.46 3.09 19.75
N HIS A 522 14.92 3.45 18.58
CA HIS A 522 13.56 3.09 18.16
C HIS A 522 13.59 2.21 16.91
N ILE A 523 13.09 0.98 17.01
CA ILE A 523 13.00 0.02 15.91
C ILE A 523 11.59 0.05 15.34
N ASN A 524 11.47 0.29 14.04
CA ASN A 524 10.21 0.37 13.32
C ASN A 524 10.18 -0.75 12.30
N PHE A 525 9.29 -1.71 12.48
CA PHE A 525 9.03 -2.75 11.50
C PHE A 525 7.96 -2.26 10.54
N LEU A 526 8.15 -2.49 9.24
CA LEU A 526 7.14 -2.22 8.23
C LEU A 526 6.88 -3.51 7.48
N LYS A 527 5.70 -4.10 7.66
CA LYS A 527 5.25 -5.25 6.88
C LYS A 527 4.52 -4.76 5.63
N ALA A 528 4.84 -5.34 4.48
CA ALA A 528 4.01 -5.16 3.30
C ALA A 528 2.70 -5.95 3.46
N GLU A 529 1.56 -5.37 3.09
CA GLU A 529 0.25 -6.00 3.26
C GLU A 529 0.20 -7.39 2.60
N ARG A 530 0.65 -7.49 1.35
CA ARG A 530 0.65 -8.75 0.57
C ARG A 530 1.73 -9.75 0.98
N SER A 531 2.65 -9.40 1.89
CA SER A 531 3.67 -10.32 2.40
C SER A 531 3.09 -11.26 3.47
N LEU A 532 2.30 -12.25 3.03
CA LEU A 532 1.56 -13.16 3.91
C LEU A 532 2.42 -14.28 4.51
N HIS A 533 3.38 -14.81 3.73
CA HIS A 533 4.09 -16.04 4.09
C HIS A 533 5.38 -15.81 4.88
N ARG A 534 5.92 -14.59 4.84
CA ARG A 534 7.16 -14.22 5.53
C ARG A 534 6.95 -13.95 7.02
N TRP A 535 5.76 -13.49 7.40
CA TRP A 535 5.43 -13.04 8.75
C TRP A 535 4.55 -14.06 9.45
N ALA A 536 5.10 -14.83 10.37
CA ALA A 536 4.26 -15.69 11.20
C ALA A 536 3.48 -14.85 12.21
N LEU A 537 2.29 -15.32 12.58
CA LEU A 537 1.48 -14.71 13.64
C LEU A 537 2.26 -14.57 14.96
N GLU A 538 3.13 -15.54 15.24
CA GLU A 538 4.03 -15.49 16.40
C GLU A 538 5.01 -14.32 16.35
N ASP A 539 5.57 -14.01 15.18
CA ASP A 539 6.51 -12.88 15.03
C ASP A 539 5.78 -11.55 15.30
N LEU A 540 4.56 -11.40 14.78
CA LEU A 540 3.73 -10.21 15.04
C LEU A 540 3.40 -10.06 16.52
N ARG A 541 3.05 -11.15 17.20
CA ARG A 541 2.78 -11.14 18.66
C ARG A 541 4.01 -10.75 19.46
N ARG A 542 5.19 -11.27 19.11
CA ARG A 542 6.44 -10.94 19.81
C ARG A 542 6.84 -9.47 19.62
N ILE A 543 6.64 -8.91 18.43
CA ILE A 543 6.86 -7.47 18.19
C ILE A 543 5.92 -6.62 19.05
N HIS A 544 4.64 -7.00 19.15
CA HIS A 544 3.69 -6.26 19.98
C HIS A 544 4.06 -6.30 21.47
N VAL A 545 4.53 -7.44 21.98
CA VAL A 545 5.04 -7.52 23.36
C VAL A 545 6.28 -6.63 23.55
N ALA A 546 7.21 -6.62 22.58
CA ALA A 546 8.39 -5.77 22.63
C ALA A 546 8.06 -4.27 22.55
N GLU A 547 7.00 -3.89 21.84
CA GLU A 547 6.48 -2.52 21.78
C GLU A 547 6.03 -2.03 23.15
N GLU A 548 5.26 -2.83 23.89
CA GLU A 548 4.81 -2.48 25.25
C GLU A 548 6.00 -2.34 26.22
N GLN A 549 6.99 -3.24 26.14
CA GLN A 549 8.17 -3.24 27.02
C GLN A 549 9.12 -2.07 26.75
N ALA A 550 9.39 -1.76 25.48
CA ALA A 550 10.39 -0.75 25.12
C ALA A 550 10.00 0.68 25.54
N VAL A 551 8.69 0.98 25.64
CA VAL A 551 8.18 2.27 26.09
C VAL A 551 8.59 2.56 27.53
N GLU A 552 8.57 1.56 28.41
CA GLU A 552 8.93 1.71 29.82
C GLU A 552 10.44 1.93 30.00
N GLU A 553 11.25 1.37 29.10
CA GLU A 553 12.71 1.36 29.21
C GLU A 553 13.40 2.55 28.50
N GLY A 554 12.64 3.41 27.82
CA GLY A 554 13.14 4.57 27.08
C GLY A 554 13.75 4.21 25.71
N GLY A 555 13.33 3.08 25.15
CA GLY A 555 13.50 2.72 23.74
C GLY A 555 12.16 2.80 22.99
N GLY A 556 12.05 2.11 21.86
CA GLY A 556 10.75 1.86 21.23
C GLY A 556 10.79 0.77 20.18
N VAL A 557 9.72 0.00 20.09
CA VAL A 557 9.45 -0.91 18.97
C VAL A 557 8.07 -0.53 18.44
N GLU A 558 7.91 -0.46 17.13
CA GLU A 558 6.62 -0.15 16.51
C GLU A 558 6.42 -0.98 15.26
N MET A 559 5.18 -1.42 15.04
CA MET A 559 4.78 -2.20 13.86
C MET A 559 3.92 -1.35 12.93
N HIS A 560 4.35 -1.22 11.68
CA HIS A 560 3.65 -0.53 10.62
C HIS A 560 3.21 -1.52 9.54
N VAL A 561 2.10 -1.22 8.87
CA VAL A 561 1.64 -1.94 7.68
C VAL A 561 1.63 -0.98 6.49
N LEU A 562 2.26 -1.38 5.40
CA LEU A 562 2.17 -0.68 4.13
C LEU A 562 1.12 -1.36 3.25
N GLU A 563 -0.02 -0.68 3.12
CA GLU A 563 -1.14 -1.07 2.26
C GLU A 563 -0.71 -1.15 0.79
N ASP A 564 -1.35 -2.05 0.04
CA ASP A 564 -1.16 -2.21 -1.41
C ASP A 564 0.30 -2.41 -1.86
N ALA A 565 1.13 -2.96 -0.97
CA ALA A 565 2.51 -3.31 -1.28
C ALA A 565 2.75 -4.81 -1.17
N GLY A 566 3.53 -5.34 -2.10
CA GLY A 566 4.25 -6.61 -1.98
C GLY A 566 5.64 -6.38 -1.41
N HIS A 567 6.52 -7.36 -1.59
CA HIS A 567 7.83 -7.36 -0.95
C HIS A 567 8.69 -6.14 -1.35
N TRP A 568 8.50 -5.61 -2.55
CA TRP A 568 9.26 -4.49 -3.10
C TRP A 568 8.64 -3.15 -2.68
N VAL A 569 8.50 -2.92 -1.37
CA VAL A 569 7.76 -1.79 -0.76
C VAL A 569 8.06 -0.40 -1.34
N HIS A 570 9.29 -0.15 -1.77
CA HIS A 570 9.74 1.13 -2.32
C HIS A 570 9.45 1.29 -3.82
N ALA A 571 9.11 0.20 -4.51
CA ALA A 571 8.64 0.18 -5.89
C ALA A 571 7.11 0.08 -5.94
N ASP A 572 6.50 -0.76 -5.10
CA ASP A 572 5.06 -1.04 -5.11
C ASP A 572 4.22 0.13 -4.59
N ASN A 573 4.59 0.69 -3.43
CA ASN A 573 3.88 1.84 -2.84
C ASN A 573 4.86 2.89 -2.31
N PRO A 574 5.61 3.58 -3.20
CA PRO A 574 6.59 4.59 -2.80
C PRO A 574 5.97 5.78 -2.06
N ASP A 575 4.71 6.13 -2.36
CA ASP A 575 4.01 7.23 -1.69
C ASP A 575 3.61 6.87 -0.26
N GLY A 576 3.05 5.69 -0.06
CA GLY A 576 2.72 5.17 1.27
C GLY A 576 3.96 5.02 2.13
N LEU A 577 5.02 4.41 1.58
CA LEU A 577 6.31 4.29 2.27
C LEU A 577 6.87 5.66 2.64
N PHE A 578 6.82 6.64 1.73
CA PHE A 578 7.27 8.00 2.01
C PHE A 578 6.47 8.63 3.17
N ARG A 579 5.14 8.51 3.18
CA ARG A 579 4.29 9.05 4.26
C ARG A 579 4.66 8.45 5.62
N ILE A 580 4.80 7.13 5.69
CA ILE A 580 5.16 6.42 6.93
C ILE A 580 6.56 6.83 7.40
N LEU A 581 7.55 6.90 6.51
CA LEU A 581 8.92 7.26 6.90
C LEU A 581 9.08 8.75 7.26
N SER A 582 8.21 9.63 6.75
CA SER A 582 8.40 11.09 6.81
C SER A 582 8.57 11.66 8.22
N PHE A 583 7.84 11.15 9.22
CA PHE A 583 7.97 11.64 10.60
C PHE A 583 9.40 11.44 11.14
N SER A 584 10.15 10.49 10.56
CA SER A 584 11.51 10.21 11.00
C SER A 584 12.48 11.35 10.74
N PHE A 585 12.14 12.24 9.81
CA PHE A 585 12.98 13.31 9.29
C PHE A 585 12.50 14.70 9.72
N GLN A 586 11.36 14.79 10.41
CA GLN A 586 10.81 16.04 10.93
C GLN A 586 11.55 16.50 12.21
N GLY A 587 11.56 17.82 12.47
CA GLY A 587 12.09 18.40 13.70
C GLY A 587 13.58 18.77 13.70
N PHE A 588 14.21 18.91 12.53
CA PHE A 588 15.60 19.35 12.36
C PHE A 588 15.72 20.64 11.54
#